data_AF-A0A0D6TJT6-F1
#
_entry.id   AF-A0A0D6TJT6-F1
#
_cell.length_a   1.000
_cell.length_b   1.000
_cell.length_c   1.000
_cell.angle_alpha   90.00
_cell.angle_beta   90.00
_cell.angle_gamma   90.00
#
_symmetry.space_group_name_H-M   'P 1'
#
loop_
_entity.id
_entity.type
_entity.pdbx_description
1 polymer ?
#
loop_
_entity_poly.entity_id
_entity_poly.type
_entity_poly.pdbx_seq_one_letter_code
_entity_poly.pdbx_strand_id
1 'polypeptide(L)' 'MNQEQLIHLHNEIQIVIDAMAVKEFKTANNKLVKISDEIDDLLDTTKDDKFLVELSKYQVLLKHLQVKLNSAE' A
#
# COMPACT_ATOMS: atom_id res chain seq x y z
N MET A 1 -1.69 15.07 -7.40
CA MET A 1 -2.46 13.86 -7.08
C MET A 1 -3.94 14.10 -7.32
N ASN A 2 -4.71 13.08 -7.72
CA ASN A 2 -6.15 13.19 -7.95
C ASN A 2 -6.92 12.01 -7.30
N GLN A 3 -8.25 12.04 -7.37
CA GLN A 3 -9.09 10.97 -6.79
C GLN A 3 -8.88 9.61 -7.47
N GLU A 4 -8.58 9.57 -8.77
CA GLU A 4 -8.34 8.32 -9.49
C GLU A 4 -7.09 7.60 -8.97
N GLN A 5 -6.04 8.35 -8.66
CA GLN A 5 -4.82 7.80 -8.06
C GLN A 5 -5.09 7.20 -6.66
N LEU A 6 -5.93 7.85 -5.85
CA LEU A 6 -6.34 7.27 -4.56
C LEU A 6 -7.12 5.96 -4.72
N ILE A 7 -8.04 5.91 -5.69
CA ILE A 7 -8.79 4.69 -5.99
C ILE A 7 -7.84 3.58 -6.48
N HIS A 8 -6.85 3.93 -7.29
CA HIS A 8 -5.82 2.99 -7.73
C HIS A 8 -5.05 2.39 -6.55
N LEU A 9 -4.52 3.24 -5.65
CA LEU A 9 -3.80 2.79 -4.46
C LEU A 9 -4.67 1.89 -3.58
N HIS A 10 -5.92 2.28 -3.36
CA HIS A 10 -6.86 1.48 -2.59
C HIS A 10 -7.04 0.07 -3.19
N ASN A 11 -7.25 -0.02 -4.51
CA ASN A 11 -7.41 -1.29 -5.20
C ASN A 11 -6.14 -2.16 -5.12
N GLU A 12 -4.96 -1.57 -5.30
CA GLU A 12 -3.71 -2.31 -5.23
C GLU A 12 -3.42 -2.82 -3.81
N ILE A 13 -3.72 -2.04 -2.78
CA ILE A 13 -3.65 -2.49 -1.38
C ILE A 13 -4.61 -3.67 -1.15
N GLN A 14 -5.83 -3.62 -1.70
CA GLN A 14 -6.78 -4.72 -1.57
C GLN A 14 -6.25 -6.00 -2.24
N ILE A 15 -5.56 -5.90 -3.37
CA ILE A 15 -4.96 -7.07 -4.02
C ILE A 15 -3.85 -7.69 -3.13
N VAL A 16 -3.09 -6.88 -2.38
CA VAL A 16 -2.13 -7.41 -1.39
C VAL A 16 -2.86 -8.21 -0.32
N ILE A 17 -3.95 -7.67 0.23
CA ILE A 17 -4.76 -8.33 1.26
C ILE A 17 -5.36 -9.64 0.73
N ASP A 18 -5.89 -9.63 -0.49
CA ASP A 18 -6.48 -10.80 -1.11
C ASP A 18 -5.44 -11.90 -1.35
N ALA A 19 -4.25 -11.52 -1.84
CA ALA A 19 -3.12 -12.44 -2.00
C ALA A 19 -2.69 -13.07 -0.67
N MET A 20 -2.64 -12.29 0.41
CA MET A 20 -2.39 -12.82 1.76
C MET A 20 -3.47 -13.79 2.22
N ALA A 21 -4.74 -13.48 1.94
CA ALA A 21 -5.88 -14.32 2.34
C ALA A 21 -5.86 -15.70 1.66
N VAL A 22 -5.42 -15.76 0.40
CA VAL A 22 -5.25 -17.03 -0.33
C VAL A 22 -3.86 -17.67 -0.15
N LYS A 23 -3.04 -17.15 0.76
CA LYS A 23 -1.67 -17.62 1.08
C LYS A 23 -0.67 -17.54 -0.07
N GLU A 24 -0.92 -16.66 -1.04
CA GLU A 24 0.02 -16.33 -2.11
C GLU A 24 1.06 -15.30 -1.61
N PHE A 25 1.83 -15.66 -0.57
CA PHE A 25 2.69 -14.72 0.17
C PHE A 25 3.77 -14.07 -0.68
N LYS A 26 4.36 -14.80 -1.63
CA LYS A 26 5.33 -14.22 -2.58
C LYS A 26 4.71 -13.14 -3.43
N THR A 27 3.48 -13.36 -3.92
CA THR A 27 2.74 -12.39 -4.72
C THR A 27 2.36 -11.17 -3.88
N ALA A 28 1.87 -11.40 -2.67
CA ALA A 28 1.55 -10.35 -1.71
C ALA A 28 2.78 -9.48 -1.40
N ASN A 29 3.92 -10.09 -1.09
CA ASN A 29 5.16 -9.37 -0.77
C ASN A 29 5.65 -8.54 -1.97
N ASN A 30 5.69 -9.12 -3.17
CA ASN A 30 6.12 -8.39 -4.37
C ASN A 30 5.24 -7.18 -4.68
N LYS A 31 3.92 -7.30 -4.48
CA LYS A 31 2.98 -6.18 -4.64
C LYS A 31 3.13 -5.15 -3.52
N LEU A 32 3.25 -5.60 -2.27
CA LEU A 32 3.41 -4.75 -1.10
C LEU A 32 4.63 -3.83 -1.24
N VAL A 33 5.78 -4.36 -1.69
CA VAL A 33 6.98 -3.55 -1.93
C VAL A 33 6.71 -2.48 -2.97
N LYS A 34 6.16 -2.86 -4.14
CA LYS A 34 5.88 -1.91 -5.23
C LYS A 34 4.97 -0.77 -4.81
N ILE A 35 3.88 -1.06 -4.08
CA ILE A 35 2.96 -0.01 -3.66
C ILE A 35 3.52 0.82 -2.49
N SER A 36 4.41 0.25 -1.67
CA SER A 36 5.13 1.04 -0.66
C SER A 36 6.01 2.09 -1.35
N ASP A 37 6.78 1.69 -2.37
CA ASP A 37 7.61 2.60 -3.14
C ASP A 37 6.78 3.70 -3.83
N GLU A 38 5.65 3.34 -4.44
CA GLU A 38 4.74 4.31 -5.08
C GLU A 38 4.17 5.32 -4.07
N ILE A 39 3.79 4.87 -2.87
CA ILE A 39 3.28 5.76 -1.83
C ILE A 39 4.36 6.71 -1.32
N ASP A 40 5.60 6.23 -1.16
CA ASP A 40 6.72 7.07 -0.75
C ASP A 40 7.01 8.14 -1.81
N ASP A 41 7.03 7.79 -3.11
CA ASP A 41 7.16 8.75 -4.21
C ASP A 41 6.02 9.78 -4.24
N LEU A 42 4.78 9.34 -3.96
CA LEU A 42 3.62 10.23 -3.91
C LEU A 42 3.66 11.15 -2.68
N LEU A 43 4.17 10.69 -1.55
CA LEU A 43 4.36 11.51 -0.34
C LEU A 43 5.38 12.62 -0.60
N ASP A 44 6.49 12.31 -1.27
CA ASP A 44 7.55 13.27 -1.58
C ASP A 44 7.14 14.34 -2.59
N THR A 45 6.19 14.01 -3.48
CA THR A 45 5.78 14.91 -4.58
C THR A 45 4.47 15.65 -4.32
N THR A 46 3.63 15.17 -3.40
CA THR A 46 2.33 15.76 -3.10
C THR A 46 2.46 16.96 -2.17
N LYS A 47 1.75 18.05 -2.50
CA LYS A 47 1.70 19.29 -1.69
C LYS A 47 0.31 19.56 -1.07
N ASP A 48 -0.65 18.70 -1.36
CA ASP A 48 -2.01 18.82 -0.85
C ASP A 48 -2.13 18.08 0.47
N ASP A 49 -2.38 18.82 1.55
CA ASP A 49 -2.47 18.27 2.91
C ASP A 49 -3.49 17.13 3.04
N LYS A 50 -4.61 17.18 2.32
CA LYS A 50 -5.64 16.13 2.39
C LYS A 50 -5.11 14.83 1.81
N PHE A 51 -4.38 14.93 0.69
CA PHE A 51 -3.76 13.78 0.05
C PHE A 51 -2.58 13.24 0.86
N LEU A 52 -1.76 14.12 1.47
CA LEU A 52 -0.69 13.71 2.38
C LEU A 52 -1.22 12.92 3.58
N VAL A 53 -2.33 13.36 4.17
CA VAL A 53 -3.00 12.63 5.27
C VAL A 53 -3.45 11.24 4.80
N GLU A 54 -4.02 11.12 3.61
CA GLU A 54 -4.50 9.83 3.11
C GLU A 54 -3.35 8.87 2.77
N LEU A 55 -2.31 9.35 2.09
CA LEU A 55 -1.09 8.57 1.80
C LEU A 55 -0.42 8.09 3.09
N SER A 56 -0.35 8.94 4.12
CA SER A 56 0.22 8.57 5.42
C SER A 56 -0.56 7.41 6.08
N LYS A 57 -1.90 7.37 5.94
CA LYS A 57 -2.71 6.24 6.44
C LYS A 57 -2.37 4.96 5.68
N TYR A 58 -2.23 5.03 4.36
CA TYR A 58 -1.86 3.87 3.56
C TYR A 58 -0.46 3.38 3.87
N GLN A 59 0.51 4.26 4.11
CA GLN A 59 1.86 3.89 4.56
C GLN A 59 1.83 3.09 5.87
N VAL A 60 1.04 3.53 6.86
CA VAL A 60 0.86 2.80 8.13
C VAL A 60 0.20 1.43 7.90
N LEU A 61 -0.81 1.36 7.03
CA LEU A 61 -1.47 0.10 6.68
C LEU A 61 -0.50 -0.89 6.02
N LEU A 62 0.28 -0.45 5.03
CA LEU A 62 1.28 -1.29 4.37
C LEU A 62 2.32 -1.82 5.35
N LYS A 63 2.78 -0.98 6.29
CA LYS A 63 3.67 -1.43 7.38
C LYS A 63 3.04 -2.53 8.23
N HIS A 64 1.76 -2.41 8.57
CA HIS A 64 1.06 -3.47 9.29
C HIS A 64 0.93 -4.75 8.46
N LEU A 65 0.65 -4.65 7.16
CA LEU A 65 0.60 -5.81 6.26
C LEU A 65 1.96 -6.51 6.16
N GLN A 66 3.06 -5.74 6.10
CA GLN A 66 4.42 -6.28 6.06
C GLN A 66 4.73 -7.08 7.33
N VAL A 67 4.43 -6.53 8.52
CA VAL A 67 4.63 -7.24 9.80
C VAL A 67 3.81 -8.54 9.83
N LYS A 68 2.56 -8.49 9.37
CA LYS A 68 1.70 -9.68 9.30
C LYS A 68 2.25 -10.73 8.34
N LEU A 69 2.72 -10.32 7.17
CA LEU A 69 3.28 -11.21 6.16
C LEU A 69 4.55 -11.90 6.69
N ASN A 70 5.46 -11.14 7.30
CA ASN A 70 6.68 -11.67 7.91
C ASN A 70 6.40 -12.61 9.09
N SER A 71 5.23 -12.49 9.73
CA SER A 71 4.82 -13.40 10.82
C SER A 71 4.08 -14.64 10.31
N ALA A 72 3.73 -14.68 9.03
CA ALA A 72 2.96 -15.75 8.39
C ALA A 72 3.81 -16.64 7.47
N GLU A 73 4.99 -16.18 7.05
CA GLU A 73 6.06 -16.98 6.44
C GLU A 73 6.76 -17.88 7.47
#